data_AF-A0A6D2GC33-F1
#
_entry.id   AF-A0A6D2GC33-F1
#
_cell.length_a   1.000
_cell.length_b   1.000
_cell.length_c   1.000
_cell.angle_alpha   90.00
_cell.angle_beta   90.00
_cell.angle_gamma   90.00
#
_symmetry.space_group_name_H-M   'P 1'
#
loop_
_entity.id
_entity.type
_entity.pdbx_description
1 polymer ?
#
loop_
_entity_poly.entity_id
_entity_poly.type
_entity_poly.pdbx_seq_one_letter_code
_entity_poly.pdbx_strand_id
1 'polypeptide(L)'
;MRGIGAVIHFHSPTGSSVPSSDFSGMWNSIRDWFSLPAQDEAAECFRVFYQPPEGSSSPDRLKYFLKLKALASPGRQANFTAERILGTGETICMIASGKNSDFPPRHTSPERPGMAFNTTSERSR
;
A
#
# COMPACT_ATOMS: atom_id res chain seq x y z
N MET A 1 0.71 8.67 -10.22
CA MET A 1 0.58 8.22 -8.82
C MET A 1 -0.83 8.55 -8.34
N ARG A 2 -1.70 7.56 -8.15
CA ARG A 2 -3.05 7.79 -7.61
C ARG A 2 -3.36 6.61 -6.68
N GLY A 3 -2.89 6.70 -5.43
CA GLY A 3 -3.34 5.82 -4.37
C GLY A 3 -4.76 6.21 -3.97
N ILE A 4 -5.63 5.24 -3.69
CA ILE A 4 -6.92 5.51 -3.06
C ILE A 4 -6.62 5.79 -1.58
N GLY A 5 -6.21 7.02 -1.28
CA GLY A 5 -6.00 7.48 0.08
C GLY A 5 -7.34 7.91 0.68
N ALA A 6 -7.77 7.28 1.77
CA ALA A 6 -8.71 7.95 2.65
C ALA A 6 -7.93 9.06 3.37
N VAL A 7 -8.29 10.32 3.11
CA VAL A 7 -7.83 11.44 3.91
C VAL A 7 -8.74 11.48 5.14
N ILE A 8 -8.28 10.92 6.26
CA ILE A 8 -8.98 11.07 7.53
C ILE A 8 -8.56 12.43 8.10
N HIS A 9 -9.43 13.43 7.92
CA HIS A 9 -9.34 14.69 8.65
C HIS A 9 -9.70 14.42 10.12
N PHE A 10 -8.93 14.98 11.07
CA PHE A 10 -9.14 14.78 12.50
C PHE A 10 -10.22 15.71 13.08
N HIS A 11 -10.95 16.39 12.20
CA HIS A 11 -12.12 17.16 12.51
C HIS A 11 -13.36 16.41 11.99
N SER A 12 -14.38 16.27 12.85
CA SER A 12 -15.69 15.73 12.50
C SER A 12 -16.12 16.21 11.11
N PRO A 13 -16.24 15.33 10.10
CA PRO A 13 -16.66 15.75 8.78
C PRO A 13 -18.15 16.05 8.84
N THR A 14 -18.50 17.32 9.05
CA THR A 14 -19.83 17.81 8.72
C THR A 14 -20.02 17.64 7.21
N GLY A 15 -20.78 16.62 6.82
CA GLY A 15 -21.57 16.59 5.60
C GLY A 15 -20.82 16.66 4.26
N SER A 16 -19.85 15.77 4.01
CA SER A 16 -19.43 15.49 2.63
C SER A 16 -19.69 14.02 2.31
N SER A 17 -20.58 13.83 1.34
CA SER A 17 -20.92 12.54 0.73
C SER A 17 -19.67 11.94 0.10
N VAL A 18 -18.88 11.22 0.91
CA VAL A 18 -17.82 10.37 0.40
C VAL A 18 -18.53 9.29 -0.41
N PRO A 19 -18.23 9.12 -1.72
CA PRO A 19 -18.88 8.09 -2.51
C PRO A 19 -18.73 6.78 -1.76
N SER A 20 -19.84 6.03 -1.61
CA SER A 20 -19.91 4.74 -0.94
C SER A 20 -18.77 3.87 -1.45
N SER A 21 -17.65 3.91 -0.74
CA SER A 21 -16.43 3.28 -1.21
C SER A 21 -16.69 1.80 -1.10
N ASP A 22 -16.47 1.07 -2.19
CA ASP A 22 -16.69 -0.38 -2.24
C ASP A 22 -15.74 -1.05 -1.25
N PHE A 23 -16.21 -1.18 -0.01
CA PHE A 23 -15.44 -1.69 1.12
C PHE A 23 -14.97 -3.12 0.87
N SER A 24 -15.81 -3.92 0.20
CA SER A 24 -15.45 -5.26 -0.26
C SER A 24 -14.32 -5.19 -1.28
N GLY A 25 -14.44 -4.32 -2.28
CA GLY A 25 -13.38 -4.08 -3.26
C GLY A 25 -12.05 -3.64 -2.63
N MET A 26 -12.09 -2.74 -1.66
CA MET A 26 -10.90 -2.25 -0.97
C MET A 26 -10.26 -3.29 -0.04
N TRP A 27 -11.06 -4.10 0.66
CA TRP A 27 -10.50 -5.20 1.46
C TRP A 27 -9.88 -6.28 0.56
N ASN A 28 -10.56 -6.63 -0.54
CA ASN A 28 -10.06 -7.62 -1.50
C ASN A 28 -8.75 -7.22 -2.18
N SER A 29 -8.41 -5.93 -2.26
CA SER A 29 -7.15 -5.47 -2.86
C SER A 29 -5.93 -5.57 -1.93
N ILE A 30 -6.14 -5.78 -0.62
CA ILE A 30 -5.07 -5.86 0.38
C ILE A 30 -5.08 -7.14 1.21
N ARG A 31 -6.15 -7.96 1.14
CA ARG A 31 -6.30 -9.19 1.93
C ARG A 31 -5.11 -10.16 1.81
N ASP A 32 -4.44 -10.18 0.65
CA ASP A 32 -3.26 -11.02 0.39
C ASP A 32 -1.99 -10.52 1.09
N TRP A 33 -2.00 -9.32 1.68
CA TRP A 33 -0.89 -8.81 2.46
C TRP A 33 -0.81 -9.45 3.84
N PHE A 34 -1.88 -10.07 4.30
CA PHE A 34 -2.01 -10.69 5.61
C PHE A 34 -1.93 -12.21 5.47
N SER A 35 -1.27 -12.86 6.44
CA SER A 35 -1.29 -14.33 6.53
C SER A 35 -2.72 -14.81 6.81
N LEU A 36 -3.07 -16.02 6.36
CA LEU A 36 -4.41 -16.58 6.56
C LEU A 36 -4.88 -16.52 8.04
N PRO A 37 -4.05 -16.83 9.05
CA PRO A 37 -4.47 -16.74 10.45
C PRO A 37 -4.75 -15.31 10.94
N ALA A 38 -4.21 -14.29 10.27
CA ALA A 38 -4.35 -12.89 10.64
C ALA A 38 -5.46 -12.16 9.85
N GLN A 39 -6.06 -12.79 8.83
CA GLN A 39 -7.01 -12.12 7.94
C GLN A 39 -8.29 -11.67 8.65
N ASP A 40 -8.82 -12.46 9.58
CA ASP A 40 -10.04 -12.08 10.32
C ASP A 40 -9.78 -10.85 11.20
N GLU A 41 -8.67 -10.85 11.93
CA GLU A 41 -8.25 -9.74 12.78
C GLU A 41 -7.92 -8.49 11.95
N ALA A 42 -7.27 -8.65 10.81
CA ALA A 42 -6.98 -7.57 9.88
C ALA A 42 -8.26 -7.00 9.24
N ALA A 43 -9.23 -7.85 8.88
CA ALA A 43 -10.52 -7.41 8.35
C ALA A 43 -11.29 -6.57 9.37
N GLU A 44 -11.25 -6.96 10.65
CA GLU A 44 -11.83 -6.18 11.74
C GLU A 44 -11.13 -4.81 11.87
N CYS A 45 -9.79 -4.79 11.92
CA CYS A 45 -9.04 -3.55 12.02
C CYS A 45 -9.29 -2.62 10.84
N PHE A 46 -9.35 -3.17 9.63
CA PHE A 46 -9.66 -2.45 8.41
C PHE A 46 -11.07 -1.83 8.48
N ARG A 47 -12.07 -2.61 8.91
CA ARG A 47 -13.44 -2.12 9.11
C ARG A 47 -13.50 -0.99 10.12
N VAL A 48 -12.93 -1.17 11.31
CA VAL A 48 -12.97 -0.15 12.36
C VAL A 48 -12.21 1.12 11.94
N PHE A 49 -11.16 1.01 11.14
CA PHE A 49 -10.44 2.18 10.64
C PHE A 49 -11.29 3.05 9.70
N TYR A 50 -11.97 2.43 8.72
CA TYR A 50 -12.79 3.14 7.73
C TYR A 50 -14.21 3.47 8.22
N GLN A 51 -14.82 2.59 9.01
CA GLN A 51 -16.18 2.67 9.52
C GLN A 51 -16.15 2.41 11.03
N PRO A 52 -15.62 3.35 11.82
CA PRO A 52 -15.47 3.15 13.23
C PRO A 52 -16.85 3.20 13.92
N PRO A 53 -17.05 2.49 15.05
CA PRO A 53 -18.26 2.60 15.84
C PRO A 53 -18.57 4.05 16.24
N GLU A 54 -19.84 4.35 16.48
CA GLU A 54 -20.27 5.66 16.97
C GLU A 54 -19.56 5.98 18.31
N GLY A 55 -19.08 7.22 18.45
CA GLY A 55 -18.35 7.66 19.65
C GLY A 55 -16.87 7.24 19.71
N SER A 56 -16.34 6.55 18.70
CA SER A 56 -14.91 6.23 18.61
C SER A 56 -14.03 7.49 18.52
N SER A 57 -12.97 7.53 19.33
CA SER A 57 -12.00 8.63 19.31
C SER A 57 -10.98 8.45 18.18
N SER A 58 -10.40 9.56 17.69
CA SER A 58 -9.35 9.50 16.67
C SER A 58 -8.11 8.70 17.10
N PRO A 59 -7.62 8.80 18.37
CA PRO A 59 -6.56 7.92 18.87
C PRO A 59 -6.94 6.43 18.85
N ASP A 60 -8.20 6.09 19.15
CA ASP A 60 -8.64 4.69 19.11
C ASP A 60 -8.64 4.16 17.68
N ARG A 61 -9.09 4.96 16.72
CA ARG A 61 -9.00 4.62 15.29
C ARG A 61 -7.57 4.44 14.80
N LEU A 62 -6.63 5.27 15.29
CA LEU A 62 -5.21 5.14 14.97
C LEU A 62 -4.62 3.82 15.49
N LYS A 63 -5.07 3.32 16.64
CA LYS A 63 -4.63 2.00 17.14
C LYS A 63 -4.95 0.88 16.14
N TYR A 64 -6.15 0.90 15.55
CA TYR A 64 -6.54 -0.07 14.53
C TYR A 64 -5.72 0.06 13.25
N PHE A 65 -5.37 1.28 12.83
CA PHE A 65 -4.46 1.49 11.70
C PHE A 65 -3.07 0.90 11.96
N LEU A 66 -2.48 1.18 13.12
CA LEU A 66 -1.16 0.68 13.48
C LEU A 66 -1.16 -0.85 13.64
N LYS A 67 -2.22 -1.40 14.22
CA LYS A 67 -2.43 -2.84 14.33
C LYS A 67 -2.56 -3.49 12.95
N LEU A 68 -3.35 -2.91 12.06
CA LEU A 68 -3.47 -3.37 10.67
C LEU A 68 -2.12 -3.36 9.96
N LYS A 69 -1.32 -2.29 10.12
CA LYS A 69 0.06 -2.24 9.59
C LYS A 69 0.93 -3.37 10.13
N ALA A 70 0.87 -3.65 11.43
CA ALA A 70 1.69 -4.68 12.07
C ALA A 70 1.32 -6.10 11.62
N LEU A 71 0.05 -6.36 11.33
CA LEU A 71 -0.44 -7.65 10.82
C LEU A 71 -0.05 -7.90 9.36
N ALA A 72 0.25 -6.85 8.59
CA ALA A 72 0.69 -7.00 7.21
C ALA A 72 2.09 -7.63 7.15
N SER A 73 2.31 -8.45 6.13
CA SER A 73 3.60 -9.07 5.82
C SER A 73 4.70 -8.00 5.75
N PRO A 74 5.95 -8.27 6.19
CA PRO A 74 7.01 -7.26 6.28
C PRO A 74 7.19 -6.41 5.01
N GLY A 75 7.14 -7.03 3.81
CA GLY A 75 7.26 -6.33 2.52
C GLY A 75 6.05 -5.49 2.10
N ARG A 76 4.95 -5.51 2.87
CA ARG A 76 3.70 -4.76 2.61
C ARG A 76 3.46 -3.64 3.63
N GLN A 77 4.17 -3.63 4.75
CA GLN A 77 3.98 -2.62 5.81
C GLN A 77 4.30 -1.19 5.34
N ALA A 78 5.18 -1.04 4.33
CA ALA A 78 5.49 0.25 3.71
C ALA A 78 4.29 0.88 2.98
N ASN A 79 3.28 0.08 2.60
CA ASN A 79 2.05 0.58 2.01
C ASN A 79 1.15 1.30 3.02
N PHE A 80 1.46 1.21 4.32
CA PHE A 80 0.78 1.92 5.40
C PHE A 80 1.63 3.11 5.82
N THR A 81 1.18 4.32 5.48
CA THR A 81 1.87 5.56 5.83
C THR A 81 1.04 6.37 6.82
N ALA A 82 1.72 6.98 7.79
CA ALA A 82 1.12 7.92 8.74
C ALA A 82 2.01 9.17 8.74
N GLU A 83 1.47 10.29 8.27
CA GLU A 83 2.18 11.55 8.16
C GLU A 83 1.58 12.58 9.12
N ARG A 84 2.44 13.20 9.93
CA ARG A 84 2.00 14.26 10.85
C ARG A 84 2.05 15.61 10.12
N ILE A 85 0.93 16.32 10.13
CA ILE A 85 0.84 17.66 9.56
C ILE A 85 1.49 18.64 10.53
N LEU A 86 2.56 19.29 10.07
CA LEU A 86 3.20 20.37 10.81
C LEU A 86 2.25 21.56 10.90
N GLY A 87 2.05 22.10 12.11
CA GLY A 87 1.18 23.25 12.37
C GLY A 87 -0.18 22.89 12.98
N THR A 88 -0.83 21.81 12.54
CA THR A 88 -2.10 21.35 13.15
C THR A 88 -1.90 20.19 14.13
N GLY A 89 -0.81 19.43 13.98
CA GLY A 89 -0.54 18.25 14.81
C GLY A 89 -1.36 17.02 14.43
N GLU A 90 -2.19 17.10 13.39
CA GLU A 90 -3.00 16.01 12.86
C GLU A 90 -2.13 14.92 12.21
N THR A 91 -2.66 13.70 12.06
CA THR A 91 -1.90 12.55 11.52
C THR A 91 -2.64 11.85 10.38
N ILE A 92 -2.34 12.20 9.13
CA ILE A 92 -2.98 11.56 7.97
C ILE A 92 -2.50 10.12 7.85
N CYS A 93 -3.42 9.17 7.90
CA CYS A 93 -3.15 7.74 7.71
C CYS A 93 -3.61 7.30 6.32
N MET A 94 -2.73 6.66 5.54
CA MET A 94 -3.03 6.18 4.19
C MET A 94 -2.63 4.71 4.02
N ILE A 95 -3.42 3.99 3.23
CA ILE A 95 -3.16 2.61 2.81
C ILE A 95 -3.07 2.61 1.28
N ALA A 96 -1.88 2.39 0.75
CA ALA A 96 -1.62 2.39 -0.68
C ALA A 96 -2.12 1.09 -1.34
N SER A 97 -3.41 1.00 -1.63
CA SER A 97 -3.95 -0.11 -2.42
C SER A 97 -3.51 0.02 -3.88
N GLY A 98 -2.44 -0.66 -4.27
CA GLY A 98 -1.95 -0.71 -5.64
C GLY A 98 -1.45 -2.09 -6.03
N LYS A 99 -1.94 -2.59 -7.19
CA LYS A 99 -1.19 -3.52 -8.06
C LYS A 99 0.08 -2.83 -8.55
N ASN A 100 1.00 -2.52 -7.66
CA ASN A 100 2.40 -2.24 -7.99
C ASN A 100 3.20 -3.39 -7.37
N SER A 101 3.08 -4.54 -8.01
CA SER A 101 4.16 -5.52 -8.01
C SER A 101 5.29 -4.96 -8.87
N ASP A 102 5.92 -3.87 -8.44
CA ASP A 102 7.30 -3.61 -8.82
C ASP A 102 8.13 -4.54 -7.93
N PHE A 103 8.10 -5.84 -8.29
CA PHE A 103 9.25 -6.68 -8.00
C PHE A 103 10.43 -5.96 -8.64
N PRO A 104 11.59 -5.80 -7.95
CA PRO A 104 12.74 -5.26 -8.66
C PRO A 104 12.92 -6.11 -9.93
N PRO A 105 13.13 -5.51 -11.11
CA PRO A 105 13.62 -6.30 -12.22
C PRO A 105 14.87 -6.97 -11.65
N ARG A 106 14.85 -8.31 -11.59
CA ARG A 106 16.09 -9.06 -11.39
C ARG A 106 16.98 -8.54 -12.50
N HIS A 107 17.91 -7.65 -12.15
CA HIS A 107 18.95 -7.19 -13.05
C HIS A 107 19.69 -8.45 -13.46
N THR A 108 19.29 -8.98 -14.61
CA THR A 108 20.10 -9.90 -15.37
C THR A 108 21.29 -9.09 -15.86
N SER A 109 22.46 -9.68 -15.68
CA SER A 109 23.77 -9.31 -16.22
C SER A 109 24.56 -8.19 -15.53
N PRO A 110 25.79 -8.49 -15.08
CA PRO A 110 26.93 -7.66 -15.44
C PRO A 110 27.32 -7.89 -16.91
N GLU A 111 27.56 -6.81 -17.64
CA GLU A 111 28.06 -6.78 -19.01
C GLU A 111 29.39 -7.53 -19.20
N ARG A 112 29.38 -8.45 -20.19
CA ARG A 112 30.27 -8.61 -21.38
C ARG A 112 31.77 -8.26 -21.30
N PRO A 113 32.63 -9.03 -22.03
CA PRO A 113 32.84 -8.79 -23.47
C PRO A 113 32.97 -10.12 -24.27
N GLY A 114 32.32 -10.31 -25.42
CA GLY A 114 32.69 -9.68 -26.69
C GLY A 114 33.25 -10.75 -27.64
N MET A 115 32.41 -11.31 -28.52
CA MET A 115 32.85 -11.88 -29.79
C MET A 115 31.79 -11.59 -30.85
N ALA A 116 32.16 -10.69 -31.75
CA ALA A 116 31.38 -10.34 -32.94
C ALA A 116 31.58 -11.44 -33.98
N PHE A 117 30.48 -11.98 -34.49
CA PHE A 117 30.48 -12.78 -35.71
C PHE A 117 30.38 -11.81 -36.88
N ASN A 118 31.49 -11.57 -37.58
CA ASN A 118 31.48 -10.86 -38.85
C ASN A 118 32.02 -11.80 -39.94
N THR A 119 31.09 -12.38 -40.69
CA THR A 119 31.35 -12.85 -42.06
C THR A 119 31.75 -11.65 -42.92
N THR A 120 32.85 -11.73 -43.67
CA THR A 120 33.07 -11.06 -44.98
C THR A 120 34.31 -11.63 -45.68
N SER A 121 34.06 -12.18 -46.87
CA SER A 121 34.81 -12.07 -48.15
C SER A 121 36.32 -12.39 -48.25
N GLU A 122 36.60 -13.44 -49.03
CA GLU A 122 37.48 -13.46 -50.22
C GLU A 122 38.89 -12.84 -50.16
N ARG A 123 39.93 -13.68 -50.40
CA ARG A 123 40.94 -13.54 -51.49
C ARG A 123 42.34 -14.13 -51.15
N SER A 124 42.77 -15.04 -52.04
CA SER A 124 44.16 -15.40 -52.42
C SER A 124 45.16 -15.92 -51.38
N ARG A 125 45.53 -17.20 -51.50
CA ARG A 125 46.64 -17.71 -52.34
C ARG A 125 46.55 -19.22 -52.49
#